data_AF-A0AAU0WEF1-F1
#
_entry.id   AF-A0AAU0WEF1-F1
#
_cell.length_a   1.000
_cell.length_b   1.000
_cell.length_c   1.000
_cell.angle_alpha   90.00
_cell.angle_beta   90.00
_cell.angle_gamma   90.00
#
_symmetry.space_group_name_H-M   'P 1'
#
loop_
_entity.id
_entity.type
_entity.pdbx_description
1 polymer ?
#
loop_
_entity_poly.entity_id
_entity_poly.type
_entity_poly.pdbx_seq_one_letter_code
_entity_poly.pdbx_strand_id
1 'polypeptide(L)' 'MTIKVIRGNPTPEELAAALAVVRARAAALAAAPPGPATPGSAWSDPSRIAQRRIPAPSPTAWSRTYWPS' A
#
# COMPACT_ATOMS: atom_id res chain seq x y z
N MET A 1 8.42 -10.45 -5.96
CA MET A 1 7.34 -9.52 -6.34
C MET A 1 6.21 -10.35 -6.94
N THR A 2 5.05 -10.42 -6.30
CA THR A 2 3.91 -11.25 -6.73
C THR A 2 2.74 -10.33 -7.07
N ILE A 3 2.21 -10.41 -8.29
CA ILE A 3 1.06 -9.61 -8.75
C ILE A 3 -0.16 -10.54 -8.83
N LYS A 4 -1.27 -10.12 -8.23
CA LYS A 4 -2.53 -10.89 -8.17
C LYS A 4 -3.68 -10.08 -8.76
N VAL A 5 -4.47 -10.72 -9.62
CA VAL A 5 -5.75 -10.18 -10.10
C VAL A 5 -6.79 -10.37 -9.01
N ILE A 6 -7.34 -9.26 -8.50
CA ILE A 6 -8.37 -9.30 -7.45
C ILE A 6 -9.78 -9.34 -8.07
N ARG A 7 -9.96 -8.81 -9.28
CA ARG A 7 -11.24 -8.74 -10.00
C ARG A 7 -11.03 -8.79 -11.51
N GLY A 8 -11.93 -9.48 -12.22
CA GLY A 8 -11.92 -9.61 -13.68
C GLY A 8 -11.24 -10.90 -14.17
N ASN A 9 -11.33 -11.17 -15.47
CA ASN A 9 -10.66 -12.29 -16.15
C ASN A 9 -9.82 -11.76 -17.32
N PRO A 10 -8.67 -11.10 -17.04
CA PRO A 10 -7.84 -10.53 -18.10
C PRO A 10 -7.22 -11.64 -18.93
N THR A 11 -7.02 -11.36 -20.22
CA THR A 11 -6.32 -12.32 -21.07
C THR A 11 -4.83 -12.39 -20.70
N PRO A 12 -4.11 -13.46 -21.06
CA PRO A 12 -2.67 -13.56 -20.84
C PRO A 12 -1.90 -12.38 -21.47
N GLU A 13 -2.37 -11.88 -22.62
CA GLU A 13 -1.76 -10.76 -23.35
C GLU A 13 -1.91 -9.45 -22.56
N GLU A 14 -3.08 -9.20 -21.98
CA GLU A 14 -3.33 -8.03 -21.14
C GLU A 14 -2.47 -8.06 -19.87
N LEU A 15 -2.32 -9.24 -19.25
CA LEU A 15 -1.42 -9.41 -18.12
C LEU A 15 0.04 -9.16 -18.51
N ALA A 16 0.47 -9.66 -19.67
CA ALA A 16 1.82 -9.43 -20.19
C ALA A 16 2.08 -7.94 -20.42
N ALA A 17 1.12 -7.22 -21.00
CA ALA A 17 1.20 -5.77 -21.22
C ALA A 17 1.27 -5.00 -19.89
N ALA A 18 0.40 -5.33 -18.92
CA ALA A 18 0.41 -4.71 -17.61
C ALA A 18 1.75 -4.93 -16.89
N LEU A 19 2.27 -6.17 -16.93
CA LEU A 19 3.57 -6.51 -16.35
C LEU A 19 4.72 -5.76 -17.04
N ALA A 20 4.67 -5.60 -18.36
CA ALA A 20 5.67 -4.85 -19.11
C ALA A 20 5.74 -3.38 -18.66
N VAL A 21 4.58 -2.72 -18.51
CA VAL A 21 4.51 -1.33 -18.04
C VAL A 21 5.04 -1.18 -16.61
N VAL A 22 4.62 -2.07 -15.70
CA VAL A 22 5.08 -2.05 -14.30
C VAL A 22 6.60 -2.24 -14.23
N ARG A 23 7.16 -3.17 -15.00
CA ARG A 23 8.60 -3.43 -15.04
C ARG A 23 9.37 -2.27 -15.66
N ALA A 24 8.89 -1.70 -16.77
CA ALA A 24 9.52 -0.55 -17.41
C ALA A 24 9.59 0.65 -16.46
N ARG A 25 8.50 0.91 -15.72
CA ARG A 25 8.48 1.98 -14.72
C ARG A 25 9.39 1.71 -13.53
N ALA A 26 9.43 0.47 -13.04
CA ALA A 26 10.36 0.08 -11.98
C ALA A 26 11.82 0.25 -12.40
N ALA A 27 12.17 -0.14 -13.63
CA ALA A 27 13.51 0.05 -14.19
C ALA A 27 13.87 1.54 -14.32
N ALA A 28 12.94 2.36 -14.80
CA ALA A 28 13.14 3.81 -14.91
C ALA A 28 13.37 4.45 -13.53
N LEU A 29 12.63 4.03 -12.49
CA LEU A 29 12.83 4.51 -11.12
C LEU A 29 14.17 4.04 -10.53
N ALA A 30 14.59 2.81 -10.83
CA ALA A 30 15.87 2.28 -10.36
C ALA A 30 17.08 2.94 -11.03
N ALA A 31 16.93 3.36 -12.30
CA ALA A 31 17.97 4.07 -13.04
C ALA A 31 18.04 5.58 -12.73
N ALA A 32 17.00 6.13 -12.11
CA ALA A 32 16.99 7.55 -11.74
C ALA A 32 17.98 7.81 -10.59
N PRO A 33 18.80 8.88 -10.68
CA PRO A 33 19.64 9.28 -9.56
C PRO A 33 18.75 9.65 -8.37
N PRO A 34 19.20 9.42 -7.13
CA PRO A 34 18.44 9.80 -5.95
C PRO A 34 18.20 11.31 -5.97
N GLY A 35 16.92 11.69 -6.04
CA GLY A 35 16.50 13.08 -5.92
C GLY A 35 16.58 13.58 -4.48
N PRO A 36 16.35 14.89 -4.25
CA PRO A 36 16.22 15.42 -2.90
C PRO A 36 15.10 14.67 -2.16
N ALA A 37 15.28 14.49 -0.85
CA ALA A 37 14.28 13.81 -0.02
C ALA A 37 12.91 14.48 -0.19
N THR A 38 11.94 13.72 -0.70
CA THR A 38 10.56 14.20 -0.76
C THR A 38 10.03 14.34 0.67
N PRO A 39 9.28 15.41 0.99
CA PRO A 39 8.59 15.50 2.27
C PRO A 39 7.78 14.22 2.51
N GLY A 40 7.85 13.68 3.73
CA GLY A 40 7.04 12.54 4.11
C GLY A 40 5.56 12.82 3.87
N SER A 41 4.77 11.77 3.62
CA SER A 41 3.32 11.93 3.48
C SER A 41 2.76 12.62 4.72
N ALA A 42 2.04 13.73 4.55
CA ALA A 42 1.38 14.44 5.65
C ALA A 42 0.37 13.56 6.39
N TRP A 43 -0.11 12.48 5.75
CA TRP A 43 -0.96 11.48 6.39
C TRP A 43 -0.21 10.61 7.39
N SER A 44 1.09 10.41 7.18
CA SER A 44 1.98 9.60 8.02
C SER A 44 2.76 10.43 9.04
N ASP A 45 2.44 11.72 9.16
CA ASP A 45 3.13 12.62 10.08
C ASP A 45 2.94 12.17 11.54
N PRO A 46 4.01 11.87 12.30
CA PRO A 46 3.90 11.46 13.70
C PRO A 46 3.24 12.53 14.58
N SER A 47 3.45 13.81 14.28
CA SER A 47 2.75 14.90 14.95
C SER A 47 1.25 14.92 14.65
N ARG A 48 0.76 14.19 13.64
CA ARG A 48 -0.68 14.00 13.38
C ARG A 48 -1.22 12.72 14.02
N ILE A 49 -0.46 11.64 14.03
CA ILE A 49 -0.95 10.31 14.46
C ILE A 49 -0.64 10.02 15.93
N ALA A 50 0.52 10.44 16.44
CA ALA A 50 1.05 10.00 17.74
C ALA A 50 0.73 10.95 18.90
N GLN A 51 -0.05 12.03 18.69
CA GLN A 51 -0.34 12.99 19.75
C GLN A 51 -1.18 12.41 20.90
N ARG A 52 -2.00 11.40 20.62
CA ARG A 52 -2.95 10.85 21.59
C ARG A 52 -2.58 9.42 21.94
N ARG A 53 -2.39 9.14 23.24
CA ARG A 53 -2.32 7.77 23.72
C ARG A 53 -3.64 7.07 23.44
N ILE A 54 -3.56 5.96 22.70
CA ILE A 54 -4.68 5.04 22.49
C ILE A 54 -4.53 3.92 23.54
N PRO A 55 -5.57 3.62 24.33
CA PRO A 55 -5.54 2.49 25.25
C PRO A 55 -5.27 1.18 24.52
N ALA A 56 -4.50 0.27 25.13
CA ALA A 56 -4.28 -1.05 24.57
C ALA A 56 -5.63 -1.82 24.51
N PRO A 57 -5.93 -2.51 23.39
CA PRO A 57 -7.16 -3.29 23.29
C PRO A 57 -7.13 -4.45 24.30
N SER A 58 -8.27 -4.75 24.92
CA SER A 58 -8.44 -5.94 25.75
C SER A 58 -8.53 -7.21 24.87
N PRO A 59 -8.35 -8.42 25.44
CA PRO A 59 -8.51 -9.67 24.69
C PRO A 59 -9.88 -9.84 24.02
N THR A 60 -10.92 -9.17 24.52
CA THR A 60 -12.28 -9.19 23.98
C THR A 60 -12.64 -7.96 23.12
N ALA A 61 -11.68 -7.07 22.85
CA ALA A 61 -11.94 -5.84 22.10
C ALA A 61 -12.45 -6.13 20.67
N TRP A 62 -11.86 -7.11 19.99
CA TRP A 62 -12.21 -7.49 18.63
C TRP A 62 -13.62 -8.06 18.50
N SER A 63 -14.02 -8.93 19.44
CA SER A 63 -15.37 -9.51 19.43
C SER A 63 -16.45 -8.47 19.68
N ARG A 64 -16.14 -7.42 20.47
CA ARG A 64 -17.05 -6.29 20.72
C ARG A 64 -17.18 -5.32 19.55
N THR A 65 -16.21 -5.26 18.65
CA THR A 65 -16.25 -4.40 17.45
C THR A 65 -16.81 -5.09 16.21
N TYR A 66 -17.08 -6.40 16.30
CA TYR A 66 -17.67 -7.15 15.20
C TYR A 66 -19.16 -6.81 15.07
N TRP A 67 -19.53 -6.27 13.91
CA TRP A 67 -20.93 -6.17 13.48
C TRP A 67 -21.20 -7.26 12.46
N PRO A 68 -22.08 -8.24 12.75
CA PRO A 68 -22.51 -9.21 11.76
C PRO A 68 -23.45 -8.50 10.77
N SER A 69 -22.99 -8.35 9.53
CA SER A 69 -23.79 -7.98 8.35
C SER A 69 -24.04 -9.20 7.49
#